data_AF-A0A9P9S5B3-F1
#
_entry.id   AF-A0A9P9S5B3-F1
#
_cell.length_a   1.000
_cell.length_b   1.000
_cell.length_c   1.000
_cell.angle_alpha   90.00
_cell.angle_beta   90.00
_cell.angle_gamma   90.00
#
_symmetry.space_group_name_H-M   'P 1'
#
loop_
_entity.id
_entity.type
_entity.pdbx_description
1 polymer ?
#
loop_
_entity_poly.entity_id
_entity_poly.type
_entity_poly.pdbx_seq_one_letter_code
_entity_poly.pdbx_strand_id
1 'polypeptide(L)'
;MKATLILASLFAAFVAAAPAEIDARQARTIRVQLSQDATDTAVQANVPANGSRVPIKGTFRLGNPVQANRAGVVSGSGSCNIFRDAAAKQRVATIRSGGNDVNFGNTNLDNGVIVCQ
;
A
#
# COMPACT_ATOMS: atom_id res chain seq x y z
N MET A 1 38.52 62.14 15.56
CA MET A 1 38.04 61.01 16.39
C MET A 1 37.53 59.92 15.46
N LYS A 2 37.85 58.66 15.78
CA LYS A 2 37.58 57.43 15.00
C LYS A 2 36.08 57.23 14.74
N ALA A 3 35.74 56.75 13.54
CA ALA A 3 34.49 56.04 13.29
C ALA A 3 34.79 54.85 12.36
N THR A 4 34.90 53.68 12.98
CA THR A 4 35.01 52.37 12.33
C THR A 4 33.59 51.87 12.07
N LEU A 5 33.23 51.59 10.83
CA LEU A 5 32.01 50.84 10.49
C LEU A 5 32.37 49.79 9.44
N ILE A 6 32.49 48.55 9.91
CA ILE A 6 32.65 47.35 9.10
C ILE A 6 31.24 46.89 8.73
N LEU A 7 30.86 47.04 7.46
CA LEU A 7 29.59 46.57 6.94
C LEU A 7 29.82 45.24 6.22
N ALA A 8 29.59 44.14 6.94
CA ALA A 8 29.58 42.80 6.39
C ALA A 8 28.22 42.53 5.73
N SER A 9 28.15 42.54 4.41
CA SER A 9 26.97 42.11 3.65
C SER A 9 27.09 40.63 3.29
N LEU A 10 26.24 39.85 3.96
CA LEU A 10 26.05 38.40 3.88
C LEU A 10 25.65 37.95 2.46
N PHE A 11 26.29 36.90 1.95
CA PHE A 11 25.87 36.18 0.75
C PHE A 11 24.53 35.45 1.01
N ALA A 12 23.50 35.72 0.20
CA ALA A 12 22.28 34.92 0.14
C ALA A 12 22.33 34.00 -1.09
N ALA A 13 22.66 32.73 -0.87
CA ALA A 13 22.46 31.67 -1.87
C ALA A 13 21.00 31.20 -1.80
N PHE A 14 20.21 31.50 -2.82
CA PHE A 14 18.91 30.89 -3.00
C PHE A 14 19.11 29.42 -3.42
N VAL A 15 18.97 28.51 -2.46
CA VAL A 15 18.70 27.11 -2.77
C VAL A 15 17.24 27.04 -3.20
N ALA A 16 17.01 26.97 -4.51
CA ALA A 16 15.71 26.61 -5.07
C ALA A 16 15.42 25.15 -4.69
N ALA A 17 14.79 24.94 -3.54
CA ALA A 17 14.11 23.69 -3.25
C ALA A 17 12.97 23.56 -4.25
N ALA A 18 13.13 22.67 -5.24
CA ALA A 18 12.01 22.25 -6.07
C ALA A 18 10.88 21.77 -5.16
N PRO A 19 9.61 22.12 -5.43
CA PRO A 19 8.49 21.59 -4.68
C PRO A 19 8.47 20.07 -4.94
N ALA A 20 8.84 19.28 -3.94
CA ALA A 20 8.50 17.88 -3.94
C ALA A 20 6.98 17.81 -4.03
N GLU A 21 6.45 17.16 -5.08
CA GLU A 21 5.02 16.95 -5.30
C GLU A 21 4.39 16.28 -4.07
N ILE A 22 3.83 17.09 -3.16
CA ILE A 22 3.06 16.59 -2.02
C ILE A 22 1.71 16.04 -2.52
N ASP A 23 1.20 16.51 -3.66
CA ASP A 23 -0.06 16.05 -4.25
C ASP A 23 0.00 14.66 -4.90
N ALA A 24 1.18 14.16 -5.29
CA ALA A 24 1.33 12.79 -5.82
C ALA A 24 1.25 11.69 -4.73
N ARG A 25 1.24 12.08 -3.45
CA ARG A 25 1.16 11.17 -2.28
C ARG A 25 -0.06 11.47 -1.39
N GLN A 26 -1.20 11.83 -1.97
CA GLN A 26 -2.46 11.59 -1.27
C GLN A 26 -2.62 10.07 -1.11
N ALA A 27 -2.10 9.51 -0.02
CA ALA A 27 -2.09 8.10 0.31
C ALA A 27 -3.52 7.62 0.60
N ARG A 28 -4.31 7.47 -0.45
CA ARG A 28 -5.60 6.79 -0.37
C ARG A 28 -5.31 5.36 0.04
N THR A 29 -6.03 4.84 1.01
CA THR A 29 -5.93 3.45 1.44
C THR A 29 -7.19 2.71 1.04
N ILE A 30 -7.05 1.50 0.52
CA ILE A 30 -8.16 0.58 0.27
C ILE A 30 -8.19 -0.42 1.41
N ARG A 31 -9.34 -0.58 2.04
CA ARG A 31 -9.56 -1.63 3.05
C ARG A 31 -9.89 -2.92 2.33
N VAL A 32 -8.97 -3.88 2.40
CA VAL A 32 -9.11 -5.18 1.77
C VAL A 32 -9.49 -6.20 2.83
N GLN A 33 -10.34 -7.16 2.48
CA GLN A 33 -10.63 -8.35 3.27
C GLN A 33 -10.02 -9.57 2.57
N LEU A 34 -9.38 -10.45 3.35
CA LEU A 34 -9.03 -11.81 2.94
C LEU A 34 -9.79 -12.80 3.82
N SER A 35 -10.30 -13.87 3.21
CA SER A 35 -11.08 -14.89 3.91
C SER A 35 -10.62 -16.28 3.50
N GLN A 36 -10.76 -17.22 4.43
CA GLN A 36 -10.66 -18.65 4.16
C GLN A 36 -11.95 -19.31 4.64
N ASP A 37 -12.86 -19.62 3.70
CA ASP A 37 -14.22 -20.10 4.02
C ASP A 37 -14.23 -21.39 4.87
N ALA A 38 -13.19 -22.23 4.75
CA ALA A 38 -13.05 -23.44 5.56
C ALA A 38 -12.77 -23.17 7.07
N THR A 39 -12.47 -21.93 7.45
CA THR A 39 -12.02 -21.57 8.80
C THR A 39 -12.85 -20.46 9.45
N ASP A 40 -13.92 -19.99 8.80
CA ASP A 40 -14.76 -18.86 9.24
C ASP A 40 -13.97 -17.60 9.68
N THR A 41 -12.74 -17.46 9.17
CA THR A 41 -11.84 -16.34 9.47
C THR A 41 -11.74 -15.41 8.27
N ALA A 42 -12.31 -14.21 8.42
CA ALA A 42 -12.09 -13.07 7.54
C ALA A 42 -11.26 -12.02 8.29
N VAL A 43 -10.16 -11.55 7.68
CA VAL A 43 -9.35 -10.48 8.26
C VAL A 43 -9.22 -9.33 7.28
N GLN A 44 -9.18 -8.12 7.82
CA GLN A 44 -9.17 -6.91 7.02
C GLN A 44 -7.96 -6.05 7.36
N ALA A 45 -7.43 -5.36 6.36
CA ALA A 45 -6.34 -4.40 6.57
C ALA A 45 -6.41 -3.26 5.55
N ASN A 46 -5.80 -2.13 5.93
CA ASN A 46 -5.64 -0.98 5.06
C ASN A 46 -4.39 -1.17 4.19
N VAL A 47 -4.57 -1.08 2.88
CA VAL A 47 -3.49 -1.19 1.89
C VAL A 47 -3.38 0.15 1.15
N PRO A 48 -2.20 0.79 1.07
CA PRO A 48 -2.01 2.01 0.30
C PRO A 48 -2.30 1.78 -1.19
N ALA A 49 -3.10 2.66 -1.78
CA ALA A 49 -3.46 2.69 -3.19
C ALA A 49 -2.49 3.57 -4.00
N ASN A 50 -1.20 3.30 -3.84
CA ASN A 50 -0.12 4.04 -4.51
C ASN A 50 0.74 3.11 -5.39
N GLY A 51 0.26 1.89 -5.68
CA GLY A 51 0.99 0.88 -6.46
C GLY A 51 2.12 0.17 -5.69
N SER A 52 2.30 0.44 -4.39
CA SER A 52 3.30 -0.26 -3.58
C SER A 52 2.95 -1.73 -3.39
N ARG A 53 3.97 -2.59 -3.30
CA ARG A 53 3.81 -4.00 -2.92
C ARG A 53 3.71 -4.09 -1.40
N VAL A 54 2.61 -4.64 -0.91
CA VAL A 54 2.37 -4.81 0.53
C VAL A 54 2.39 -6.29 0.90
N PRO A 55 3.24 -6.73 1.82
CA PRO A 55 3.35 -8.14 2.21
C PRO A 55 2.11 -8.62 2.94
N ILE A 56 1.53 -9.74 2.52
CA ILE A 56 0.26 -10.24 3.08
C ILE A 56 0.46 -10.74 4.50
N LYS A 57 1.45 -11.59 4.75
CA LYS A 57 1.72 -12.19 6.07
C LYS A 57 1.92 -11.16 7.20
N GLY A 58 2.57 -10.04 6.89
CA GLY A 58 2.79 -8.97 7.87
C GLY A 58 1.57 -8.06 8.08
N THR A 59 0.66 -8.01 7.11
CA THR A 59 -0.44 -7.05 7.06
C THR A 59 -1.76 -7.68 7.49
N PHE A 60 -2.05 -8.86 6.96
CA PHE A 60 -3.23 -9.66 7.23
C PHE A 60 -2.77 -10.77 8.15
N ARG A 61 -3.05 -10.62 9.45
CA ARG A 61 -2.74 -11.62 10.49
C ARG A 61 -3.65 -12.85 10.38
N LEU A 62 -3.70 -13.45 9.19
CA LEU A 62 -4.28 -14.77 8.96
C LEU A 62 -3.46 -15.82 9.73
N GLY A 63 -4.01 -17.04 9.84
CA GLY A 63 -3.30 -18.17 10.46
C GLY A 63 -1.92 -18.46 9.84
N ASN A 64 -1.20 -19.42 10.41
CA ASN A 64 0.10 -19.86 9.89
C ASN A 64 0.01 -21.34 9.49
N PRO A 65 0.08 -21.70 8.20
CA PRO A 65 0.40 -20.85 7.05
C PRO A 65 -0.72 -19.87 6.68
N VAL A 66 -0.36 -18.76 6.02
CA VAL A 66 -1.32 -17.75 5.54
C VAL A 66 -2.10 -18.32 4.35
N GLN A 67 -3.28 -18.88 4.61
CA GLN A 67 -4.18 -19.42 3.60
C GLN A 67 -5.37 -18.49 3.40
N ALA A 68 -5.77 -18.30 2.15
CA ALA A 68 -7.00 -17.62 1.79
C ALA A 68 -7.54 -18.21 0.49
N ASN A 69 -8.85 -18.09 0.29
CA ASN A 69 -9.51 -18.49 -0.95
C ASN A 69 -10.39 -17.37 -1.53
N ARG A 70 -10.67 -16.32 -0.74
CA ARG A 70 -11.51 -15.21 -1.15
C ARG A 70 -10.94 -13.88 -0.70
N ALA A 71 -11.23 -12.83 -1.48
CA ALA A 71 -10.87 -11.47 -1.14
C ALA A 71 -11.86 -10.46 -1.68
N GLY A 72 -11.99 -9.33 -0.99
CA GLY A 72 -12.87 -8.23 -1.40
C GLY A 72 -12.35 -6.88 -0.97
N VAL A 73 -12.84 -5.82 -1.63
CA VAL A 73 -12.64 -4.45 -1.17
C VAL A 73 -13.83 -4.08 -0.29
N VAL A 74 -13.55 -3.78 0.98
CA VAL A 74 -14.57 -3.39 1.97
C VAL A 74 -14.87 -1.90 1.87
N SER A 75 -13.85 -1.07 1.66
CA SER A 75 -13.99 0.38 1.54
C SER A 75 -12.83 1.02 0.78
N GLY A 76 -13.06 2.20 0.22
CA GLY A 76 -12.10 2.93 -0.61
C GLY A 76 -12.45 2.82 -2.10
N SER A 77 -11.73 3.54 -2.96
CA SER A 77 -11.90 3.51 -4.41
C SER A 77 -10.68 2.90 -5.07
N GLY A 78 -10.86 2.16 -6.17
CA GLY A 78 -9.76 1.57 -6.94
C GLY A 78 -9.83 0.06 -7.05
N SER A 79 -8.68 -0.55 -7.32
CA SER A 79 -8.53 -2.00 -7.49
C SER A 79 -7.27 -2.50 -6.83
N CYS A 80 -7.27 -3.78 -6.43
CA CYS A 80 -6.10 -4.43 -5.87
C CYS A 80 -5.82 -5.75 -6.59
N ASN A 81 -4.56 -6.00 -6.88
CA ASN A 81 -4.07 -7.27 -7.39
C ASN A 81 -3.41 -8.05 -6.26
N ILE A 82 -3.75 -9.32 -6.13
CA ILE A 82 -3.19 -10.24 -5.15
C ILE A 82 -2.24 -11.19 -5.87
N PHE A 83 -1.03 -11.33 -5.35
CA PHE A 83 0.01 -12.20 -5.87
C PHE A 83 0.45 -13.17 -4.78
N ARG A 84 0.74 -14.42 -5.16
CA ARG A 84 1.22 -15.43 -4.20
C ARG A 84 2.74 -15.39 -3.98
N ASP A 85 3.45 -14.55 -4.73
CA ASP A 85 4.90 -14.35 -4.63
C ASP A 85 5.26 -12.88 -4.38
N ALA A 86 6.42 -12.66 -3.75
CA ALA A 86 6.88 -11.33 -3.36
C ALA A 86 7.29 -10.44 -4.55
N ALA A 87 7.62 -11.04 -5.70
CA ALA A 87 8.01 -10.33 -6.90
C ALA A 87 6.81 -9.81 -7.72
N ALA A 88 5.58 -10.12 -7.28
CA ALA A 88 4.34 -9.79 -7.97
C ALA A 88 4.28 -10.34 -9.40
N LYS A 89 4.71 -11.59 -9.61
CA LYS A 89 4.71 -12.26 -10.93
C LYS A 89 3.55 -13.23 -11.13
N GLN A 90 3.08 -13.86 -10.07
CA GLN A 90 2.06 -14.90 -10.05
C GLN A 90 0.79 -14.32 -9.42
N ARG A 91 0.02 -13.58 -10.23
CA ARG A 91 -1.25 -12.99 -9.82
C ARG A 91 -2.29 -14.11 -9.62
N VAL A 92 -2.98 -14.08 -8.49
CA VAL A 92 -4.04 -15.03 -8.15
C VAL A 92 -5.42 -14.41 -8.22
N ALA A 93 -5.55 -13.10 -7.97
CA ALA A 93 -6.84 -12.40 -8.05
C ALA A 93 -6.67 -10.91 -8.35
N THR A 94 -7.74 -10.32 -8.89
CA THR A 94 -7.92 -8.86 -8.99
C THR A 94 -9.27 -8.51 -8.39
N ILE A 95 -9.28 -7.72 -7.32
CA ILE A 95 -10.49 -7.22 -6.64
C ILE A 95 -10.71 -5.75 -6.99
N ARG A 96 -11.96 -5.31 -7.05
CA ARG A 96 -12.35 -3.92 -7.37
C ARG A 96 -13.31 -3.39 -6.33
N SER A 97 -13.20 -2.09 -6.04
CA SER A 97 -14.18 -1.42 -5.20
C SER A 97 -15.57 -1.45 -5.83
N GLY A 98 -16.60 -1.63 -4.99
CA GLY A 98 -17.99 -1.81 -5.40
C GLY A 98 -18.28 -3.16 -6.08
N GLY A 99 -17.28 -4.04 -6.19
CA GLY A 99 -17.44 -5.40 -6.70
C GLY A 99 -17.71 -6.41 -5.60
N ASN A 100 -18.13 -7.61 -6.02
CA ASN A 100 -18.25 -8.77 -5.14
C ASN A 100 -16.86 -9.32 -4.76
N ASP A 101 -16.81 -10.07 -3.66
CA ASP A 101 -15.62 -10.84 -3.29
C ASP A 101 -15.23 -11.81 -4.42
N VAL A 102 -13.94 -11.85 -4.74
CA VAL A 102 -13.36 -12.73 -5.74
C VAL A 102 -12.86 -14.01 -5.07
N ASN A 103 -13.33 -15.16 -5.56
CA ASN A 103 -12.80 -16.47 -5.19
C ASN A 103 -11.66 -16.84 -6.13
N PHE A 104 -10.52 -17.23 -5.57
CA PHE A 104 -9.32 -17.65 -6.29
C PHE A 104 -8.82 -19.04 -5.89
N GLY A 105 -9.65 -19.82 -5.19
CA GLY A 105 -9.29 -21.14 -4.68
C GLY A 105 -8.29 -21.07 -3.51
N ASN A 106 -8.19 -22.16 -2.76
CA ASN A 106 -7.33 -22.20 -1.57
C ASN A 106 -5.85 -22.01 -1.96
N THR A 107 -5.26 -20.90 -1.52
CA THR A 107 -3.94 -20.45 -1.96
C THR A 107 -3.09 -20.07 -0.75
N ASN A 108 -1.85 -20.57 -0.74
CA ASN A 108 -0.85 -20.11 0.22
C ASN A 108 -0.33 -18.72 -0.19
N LEU A 109 -0.46 -17.76 0.71
CA LEU A 109 -0.05 -16.35 0.57
C LEU A 109 1.06 -15.95 1.55
N ASP A 110 1.77 -16.91 2.15
CA ASP A 110 2.87 -16.66 3.11
C ASP A 110 3.92 -15.68 2.58
N ASN A 111 4.27 -15.81 1.29
CA ASN A 111 5.19 -14.93 0.58
C ASN A 111 4.48 -13.99 -0.40
N GLY A 112 3.16 -13.87 -0.30
CA GLY A 112 2.33 -13.10 -1.20
C GLY A 112 2.36 -11.61 -0.92
N VAL A 113 2.03 -10.82 -1.94
CA VAL A 113 1.88 -9.36 -1.85
C VAL A 113 0.57 -8.90 -2.47
N ILE A 114 0.06 -7.77 -1.97
CA ILE A 114 -1.07 -7.05 -2.56
C ILE A 114 -0.57 -5.71 -3.08
N VAL A 115 -1.06 -5.32 -4.26
CA VAL A 115 -0.78 -4.04 -4.90
C VAL A 115 -2.10 -3.37 -5.23
N CYS A 116 -2.33 -2.18 -4.68
CA CYS A 116 -3.57 -1.42 -4.87
C CYS A 116 -3.31 -0.11 -5.62
N GLN A 117 -4.29 0.32 -6.42
CA GLN A 117 -4.32 1.56 -7.22
C GLN A 117 -5.73 2.14 -7.29
#